data_AF-A0A9D8DGW3-F1
#
_entry.id   AF-A0A9D8DGW3-F1
#
_cell.length_a   1.000
_cell.length_b   1.000
_cell.length_c   1.000
_cell.angle_alpha   90.00
_cell.angle_beta   90.00
_cell.angle_gamma   90.00
#
_symmetry.space_group_name_H-M   'P 1'
#
loop_
_entity.id
_entity.type
_entity.pdbx_description
1 polymer ?
#
loop_
_entity_poly.entity_id
_entity_poly.type
_entity_poly.pdbx_seq_one_letter_code
_entity_poly.pdbx_strand_id
1 'polypeptide(L)'
;MIELDEKRFGPEVVAGLDEFSHLDVVFFFDQVTESDVNLGARRPRGNPEWPEVGIFAQRAKARPNRIGVSTCTLLGVDGLSLSVRGLDAIDGTPVLDIKPHVPEMGPRGEVREPAWMRELMRDYW
;
A
#
# COMPACT_ATOMS: atom_id res chain seq x y z
N MET A 1 -6.93 -7.40 -8.75
CA MET A 1 -6.08 -8.12 -9.71
C MET A 1 -4.97 -7.17 -10.12
N ILE A 2 -3.74 -7.65 -10.24
CA ILE A 2 -2.59 -6.87 -10.70
C ILE A 2 -2.11 -7.52 -11.99
N GLU A 3 -2.11 -6.76 -13.08
CA GLU A 3 -1.64 -7.20 -14.39
C GLU A 3 -0.22 -6.65 -14.64
N LEU A 4 0.75 -7.55 -14.83
CA LEU A 4 2.11 -7.15 -15.20
C LEU A 4 2.19 -6.95 -16.71
N ASP A 5 2.91 -5.92 -17.14
CA ASP A 5 3.06 -5.57 -18.55
C ASP A 5 3.85 -6.65 -19.32
N GLU A 6 3.14 -7.44 -20.13
CA GLU A 6 3.69 -8.50 -20.98
C GLU A 6 4.71 -8.00 -22.02
N LYS A 7 4.71 -6.71 -22.34
CA LYS A 7 5.72 -6.11 -23.24
C LYS A 7 7.06 -5.94 -22.55
N ARG A 8 7.07 -5.93 -21.22
CA ARG A 8 8.25 -5.69 -20.39
C ARG A 8 8.76 -6.94 -19.69
N PHE A 9 7.87 -7.88 -19.35
CA PHE A 9 8.20 -9.02 -18.52
C PHE A 9 7.79 -10.35 -19.17
N GLY A 10 8.62 -11.38 -18.99
CA GLY A 10 8.24 -12.78 -19.21
C GLY A 10 7.81 -13.47 -17.91
N PRO A 11 7.31 -14.72 -17.98
CA PRO A 11 6.80 -15.46 -16.82
C PRO A 11 7.85 -15.70 -15.73
N GLU A 12 9.14 -15.63 -16.04
CA GLU A 12 10.23 -15.82 -15.08
C GLU A 12 10.21 -14.80 -13.92
N VAL A 13 9.59 -13.63 -14.10
CA VAL A 13 9.56 -12.60 -13.05
C VAL A 13 8.64 -12.96 -11.87
N VAL A 14 7.74 -13.93 -12.06
CA VAL A 14 6.84 -14.43 -11.01
C VAL A 14 7.21 -15.84 -10.53
N ALA A 15 8.32 -16.41 -11.01
CA ALA A 15 8.74 -17.76 -10.62
C ALA A 15 8.95 -17.85 -9.10
N GLY A 16 8.25 -18.78 -8.44
CA GLY A 16 8.28 -19.00 -7.00
C GLY A 16 7.49 -17.99 -6.16
N LEU A 17 6.79 -17.04 -6.79
CA LEU A 17 5.99 -16.04 -6.08
C LEU A 17 4.80 -16.67 -5.33
N ASP A 18 4.28 -17.79 -5.85
CA ASP A 18 3.20 -18.59 -5.29
C ASP A 18 3.57 -19.36 -4.02
N GLU A 19 4.87 -19.44 -3.69
CA GLU A 19 5.34 -19.95 -2.39
C GLU A 19 5.06 -18.97 -1.22
N PHE A 20 4.73 -17.71 -1.53
CA PHE A 20 4.44 -16.67 -0.54
C PHE A 20 2.94 -16.47 -0.34
N SER A 21 2.53 -16.23 0.91
CA SER A 21 1.12 -15.96 1.23
C SER A 21 0.71 -14.49 1.07
N HIS A 22 1.67 -13.57 1.13
CA HIS A 22 1.42 -12.13 1.14
C HIS A 22 2.46 -11.38 0.31
N LEU A 23 2.04 -10.26 -0.27
CA LEU A 23 2.86 -9.36 -1.07
C LEU A 23 2.77 -7.94 -0.50
N ASP A 24 3.90 -7.26 -0.40
CA ASP A 24 3.95 -5.81 -0.24
C ASP A 24 3.90 -5.18 -1.65
N VAL A 25 2.78 -4.53 -1.95
CA VAL A 25 2.49 -3.88 -3.23
C VAL A 25 2.71 -2.38 -3.09
N VAL A 26 3.61 -1.83 -3.91
CA VAL A 26 3.90 -0.40 -3.98
C VAL A 26 3.21 0.15 -5.22
N PHE A 27 2.42 1.20 -5.06
CA PHE A 27 1.64 1.78 -6.15
C PHE A 27 1.63 3.30 -6.11
N PHE A 28 1.25 3.93 -7.21
CA PHE A 28 1.27 5.38 -7.37
C PHE A 28 -0.15 5.95 -7.39
N PHE A 29 -0.45 6.91 -6.52
CA PHE A 29 -1.71 7.65 -6.55
C PHE A 29 -1.73 8.62 -7.75
N ASP A 30 -1.92 8.08 -8.95
CA ASP A 30 -1.86 8.78 -10.23
C ASP A 30 -2.90 9.90 -10.37
N GLN A 31 -4.03 9.78 -9.67
CA GLN A 31 -5.07 10.82 -9.62
C GLN A 31 -4.78 11.94 -8.61
N VAL A 32 -3.72 11.83 -7.80
CA VAL A 32 -3.28 12.91 -6.91
C VAL A 32 -2.34 13.82 -7.70
N THR A 33 -2.77 15.05 -7.91
CA THR A 33 -1.99 16.08 -8.60
C THR A 33 -0.98 16.73 -7.66
N GLU A 34 -0.04 17.49 -8.21
CA GLU A 34 0.91 18.26 -7.38
C GLU A 34 0.20 19.29 -6.50
N SER A 35 -0.90 19.88 -6.97
CA SER A 35 -1.71 20.81 -6.18
C SER A 35 -2.46 20.16 -5.02
N ASP A 36 -2.68 18.85 -5.06
CA ASP A 36 -3.32 18.12 -3.96
C ASP A 36 -2.33 17.83 -2.81
N VAL A 37 -1.02 17.88 -3.08
CA VAL A 37 0.03 17.51 -2.12
C VAL A 37 -0.04 18.39 -0.87
N ASN A 38 -0.10 17.75 0.29
CA ASN A 38 -0.04 18.42 1.57
C ASN A 38 1.36 18.23 2.18
N LEU A 39 2.03 19.33 2.50
CA LEU A 39 3.36 19.35 3.13
C LEU A 39 3.32 19.61 4.64
N GLY A 40 2.15 19.87 5.21
CA GLY A 40 1.93 20.26 6.59
C GLY A 40 1.18 19.20 7.40
N ALA A 41 0.49 19.67 8.44
CA ALA A 41 -0.36 18.85 9.29
C ALA A 41 -1.83 18.99 8.87
N ARG A 42 -2.61 17.93 9.12
CA ARG A 42 -4.07 17.90 8.92
C ARG A 42 -4.68 16.87 9.84
N ARG A 43 -5.99 16.93 10.03
CA ARG A 43 -6.71 15.86 10.75
C ARG A 43 -6.86 14.62 9.86
N PRO A 44 -6.54 13.40 10.34
CA PRO A 44 -6.75 12.17 9.59
C PRO A 44 -8.22 12.04 9.19
N ARG A 45 -8.47 11.80 7.90
CA ARG A 45 -9.83 11.74 7.30
C ARG A 45 -10.74 12.94 7.63
N GLY A 46 -10.19 14.08 8.05
CA GLY A 46 -10.97 15.25 8.47
C GLY A 46 -11.73 15.07 9.80
N ASN A 47 -11.43 14.02 10.58
CA ASN A 47 -12.13 13.72 11.82
C ASN A 47 -11.78 14.75 12.92
N PRO A 48 -12.75 15.49 13.49
CA PRO A 48 -12.48 16.50 14.52
C PRO A 48 -11.98 15.90 15.85
N GLU A 49 -12.30 14.64 16.14
CA GLU A 49 -11.90 13.96 17.38
C GLU A 49 -10.43 13.48 17.35
N TRP A 50 -9.81 13.43 16.16
CA TRP A 50 -8.42 13.01 16.00
C TRP A 50 -7.48 14.22 15.91
N PRO A 51 -6.23 14.09 16.40
CA PRO A 51 -5.29 15.19 16.45
C PRO A 51 -4.89 15.66 15.04
N GLU A 52 -4.53 16.94 14.94
CA GLU A 52 -3.82 17.44 13.77
C GLU A 52 -2.37 16.95 13.81
N VAL A 53 -1.98 16.15 12.81
CA VAL A 53 -0.64 15.54 12.76
C VAL A 53 -0.03 15.70 11.37
N GLY A 54 1.30 15.77 11.30
CA GLY A 54 2.02 15.97 10.03
C GLY A 54 1.73 14.88 9.00
N ILE A 55 1.82 15.22 7.71
CA ILE A 55 1.54 14.29 6.61
C ILE A 55 2.31 12.97 6.74
N PHE A 56 3.56 13.01 7.21
CA PHE A 56 4.38 11.81 7.40
C PHE A 56 3.96 10.92 8.57
N ALA A 57 3.23 11.46 9.55
CA ALA A 57 2.65 10.69 10.65
C ALA A 57 1.30 10.03 10.27
N GLN A 58 0.79 10.28 9.06
CA GLN A 58 -0.42 9.67 8.52
C GLN A 58 -0.10 8.74 7.35
N ARG A 59 -1.13 8.05 6.84
CA ARG A 59 -1.09 7.27 5.59
C ARG A 59 -1.99 7.87 4.48
N ALA A 60 -2.22 9.18 4.49
CA ALA A 60 -3.04 9.85 3.47
C ALA A 60 -2.36 9.79 2.09
N LYS A 61 -3.16 9.80 1.00
CA LYS A 61 -2.68 9.76 -0.41
C LYS A 61 -1.89 10.98 -0.87
N ALA A 62 -2.22 12.15 -0.33
CA ALA A 62 -1.70 13.47 -0.73
C ALA A 62 -0.30 13.79 -0.15
N ARG A 63 0.67 12.90 -0.38
CA ARG A 63 2.08 13.00 0.09
C ARG A 63 2.98 13.51 -1.02
N PRO A 64 4.20 14.00 -0.73
CA PRO A 64 5.13 14.49 -1.75
C PRO A 64 5.36 13.51 -2.92
N ASN A 65 5.58 12.23 -2.62
CA ASN A 65 5.86 11.21 -3.64
C ASN A 65 4.62 10.47 -4.13
N ARG A 66 3.45 10.67 -3.51
CA ARG A 66 2.18 10.01 -3.91
C ARG A 66 2.29 8.48 -4.01
N ILE A 67 3.11 7.86 -3.16
CA ILE A 67 3.29 6.41 -3.11
C ILE A 67 2.35 5.82 -2.06
N GLY A 68 1.59 4.81 -2.47
CA GLY A 68 0.84 3.91 -1.60
C GLY A 68 1.60 2.60 -1.39
N VAL A 69 1.37 1.97 -0.24
CA VAL A 69 1.91 0.65 0.08
C VAL A 69 0.84 -0.13 0.82
N SER A 70 0.51 -1.30 0.27
CA SER A 70 -0.42 -2.26 0.86
C SER A 70 0.21 -3.64 0.98
N THR A 71 0.05 -4.26 2.14
CA THR A 71 0.37 -5.68 2.34
C THR A 71 -0.90 -6.47 2.01
N CYS A 72 -0.85 -7.20 0.90
CA CYS A 72 -1.97 -7.91 0.33
C CYS A 72 -1.81 -9.42 0.53
N THR A 73 -2.91 -10.16 0.72
CA THR A 73 -2.90 -11.62 0.61
C THR A 73 -2.80 -12.01 -0.86
N LEU A 74 -1.86 -12.90 -1.21
CA LEU A 74 -1.76 -13.51 -2.53
C LEU A 74 -2.76 -14.68 -2.61
N LEU A 75 -3.69 -14.59 -3.57
CA LEU A 75 -4.70 -15.62 -3.80
C LEU A 75 -4.32 -16.58 -4.93
N GLY A 76 -3.47 -16.12 -5.86
CA GLY A 76 -2.99 -16.95 -6.97
C GLY A 76 -2.15 -16.16 -7.97
N VAL A 77 -1.35 -16.91 -8.72
CA VAL A 77 -0.50 -16.44 -9.82
C VAL A 77 -0.93 -17.18 -11.07
N ASP A 78 -1.36 -16.47 -12.11
CA ASP A 78 -1.73 -17.03 -13.41
C ASP A 78 -0.97 -16.28 -14.51
N GLY A 79 0.18 -16.82 -14.93
CA GLY A 79 1.10 -16.12 -15.82
C GLY A 79 1.55 -14.78 -15.22
N LEU A 80 1.20 -13.69 -15.89
CA LEU A 80 1.53 -12.32 -15.47
C LEU A 80 0.40 -11.62 -14.70
N SER A 81 -0.66 -12.36 -14.35
CA SER A 81 -1.82 -11.87 -13.62
C SER A 81 -1.78 -12.35 -12.17
N LEU A 82 -1.80 -11.41 -11.22
CA LEU A 82 -1.77 -11.71 -9.78
C LEU A 82 -3.13 -11.41 -9.15
N SER A 83 -3.74 -12.42 -8.55
CA SER A 83 -4.97 -12.25 -7.77
C SER A 83 -4.63 -11.96 -6.31
N VAL A 84 -5.04 -10.81 -5.79
CA VAL A 84 -4.72 -10.35 -4.44
C VAL A 84 -5.95 -9.85 -3.69
N ARG A 85 -5.92 -9.89 -2.35
CA ARG A 85 -6.92 -9.30 -1.45
C ARG A 85 -6.27 -8.28 -0.53
N GLY A 86 -6.99 -7.19 -0.22
CA GLY A 86 -6.49 -6.13 0.65
C GLY A 86 -5.68 -5.04 -0.07
N LEU A 87 -5.73 -4.99 -1.41
CA LEU A 87 -5.16 -3.87 -2.15
C LEU A 87 -6.08 -2.66 -2.06
N ASP A 88 -5.62 -1.57 -1.46
CA ASP A 88 -6.34 -0.30 -1.31
C ASP A 88 -6.04 0.70 -2.44
N ALA A 89 -5.95 0.19 -3.67
CA ALA A 89 -5.81 0.96 -4.91
C ALA A 89 -7.12 0.95 -5.71
N ILE A 90 -7.38 2.00 -6.47
CA ILE A 90 -8.52 2.04 -7.38
C ILE A 90 -8.17 1.36 -8.71
N ASP A 91 -9.19 1.04 -9.50
CA ASP A 91 -8.97 0.43 -10.82
C ASP A 91 -8.11 1.34 -11.72
N GLY A 92 -7.19 0.72 -12.46
CA GLY A 92 -6.22 1.42 -13.31
C GLY A 92 -5.04 2.09 -12.58
N THR A 93 -4.98 2.05 -11.24
CA THR A 93 -3.85 2.60 -10.49
C THR A 93 -2.52 1.92 -10.86
N PRO A 94 -1.47 2.67 -11.24
CA PRO A 94 -0.17 2.08 -11.58
C PRO A 94 0.50 1.42 -10.37
N VAL A 95 0.86 0.15 -10.53
CA VAL A 95 1.75 -0.57 -9.60
C VAL A 95 3.20 -0.26 -9.97
N LEU A 96 3.99 0.14 -8.98
CA LEU A 96 5.40 0.50 -9.13
C LEU A 96 6.34 -0.67 -8.81
N ASP A 97 5.98 -1.49 -7.82
CA ASP A 97 6.81 -2.58 -7.33
C ASP A 97 5.97 -3.62 -6.57
N ILE A 98 6.47 -4.85 -6.52
CA ILE A 98 5.86 -5.98 -5.81
C ILE A 98 6.96 -6.75 -5.11
N LYS A 99 6.79 -7.03 -3.83
CA LYS A 99 7.75 -7.83 -3.05
C LYS A 99 7.01 -8.89 -2.25
N PRO A 100 7.56 -10.09 -2.09
CA PRO A 100 7.03 -11.01 -1.09
C PRO A 100 7.14 -10.38 0.30
N HIS A 101 6.08 -10.48 1.09
CA HIS A 101 6.11 -10.05 2.48
C HIS A 101 6.88 -11.08 3.32
N VAL A 102 7.94 -10.64 3.99
CA VAL A 102 8.82 -11.49 4.80
C VAL A 102 8.74 -11.01 6.25
N PRO A 103 8.07 -11.76 7.16
CA PRO A 103 7.88 -11.34 8.56
C PRO A 103 9.18 -11.01 9.30
N GLU A 104 10.28 -11.68 8.95
CA GLU A 104 11.62 -11.46 9.51
C GLU A 104 12.19 -10.07 9.19
N MET A 105 11.68 -9.40 8.15
CA MET A 105 12.02 -8.01 7.81
C MET A 105 11.16 -6.99 8.57
N GLY A 106 10.20 -7.45 9.39
CA GLY A 106 9.40 -6.62 10.26
C GLY A 106 10.21 -5.88 11.34
N PRO A 107 9.58 -4.95 12.06
CA PRO A 107 10.24 -4.20 13.13
C PRO A 107 10.75 -5.13 14.23
N ARG A 108 11.93 -4.81 14.77
CA ARG A 108 12.50 -5.50 15.94
C ARG A 108 12.05 -4.81 17.22
N GLY A 109 11.64 -5.60 18.22
CA GLY A 109 11.22 -5.10 19.53
C GLY A 109 9.75 -4.68 19.60
N GLU A 110 9.40 -3.90 20.62
CA GLU A 110 8.03 -3.42 20.83
C GLU A 110 7.63 -2.40 19.75
N VAL A 111 6.51 -2.68 19.07
CA VAL A 111 5.89 -1.75 18.12
C VAL A 111 4.87 -0.87 18.85
N ARG A 112 4.90 0.44 18.58
CA ARG A 112 3.97 1.41 19.16
C ARG A 112 3.26 2.22 18.08
N GLU A 113 2.01 2.55 18.34
CA GLU A 113 1.18 3.41 17.50
C GLU A 113 0.31 4.33 18.39
N PRO A 114 -0.11 5.49 17.90
CA PRO A 114 -1.02 6.36 18.65
C PRO A 114 -2.46 5.79 18.66
N ALA A 115 -3.23 6.07 19.72
CA ALA A 115 -4.58 5.55 19.89
C ALA A 115 -5.52 5.86 18.71
N TRP A 116 -5.43 7.06 18.13
CA TRP A 116 -6.25 7.45 16.98
C TRP A 116 -5.98 6.58 15.74
N MET A 117 -4.76 6.07 15.56
CA MET A 117 -4.44 5.17 14.44
C MET A 117 -5.10 3.82 14.67
N ARG A 118 -5.02 3.29 15.90
CA ARG A 118 -5.69 2.03 16.27
C ARG A 118 -7.20 2.10 16.09
N GLU A 119 -7.81 3.22 16.45
CA GLU A 119 -9.23 3.49 16.21
C GLU A 119 -9.54 3.53 14.72
N LEU A 120 -8.76 4.27 13.93
CA LEU A 120 -8.90 4.36 12.48
C LEU A 120 -8.83 2.98 11.81
N MET A 121 -7.91 2.12 12.28
CA MET A 121 -7.64 0.82 11.65
C MET A 121 -8.61 -0.29 12.06
N ARG A 122 -9.44 -0.10 13.09
CA ARG A 122 -10.34 -1.15 13.62
C ARG A 122 -11.29 -1.71 12.56
N ASP A 123 -11.79 -0.84 11.68
CA ASP A 123 -12.79 -1.17 10.66
C ASP A 123 -12.29 -0.87 9.23
N TYR A 124 -10.96 -0.88 9.04
CA TYR A 124 -10.35 -0.46 7.76
C TYR A 124 -10.40 -1.54 6.67
N TRP A 125 -10.46 -2.82 7.05
CA TRP A 125 -10.40 -3.98 6.16
C TRP A 125 -11.65 -4.84 6.26
#